data_AF-A0A7L4RHQ7-F1
#
_entry.id   AF-A0A7L4RHQ7-F1
#
_cell.length_a   1.000
_cell.length_b   1.000
_cell.length_c   1.000
_cell.angle_alpha   90.00
_cell.angle_beta   90.00
_cell.angle_gamma   90.00
#
_symmetry.space_group_name_H-M   'P 1'
#
loop_
_entity.id
_entity.type
_entity.pdbx_description
1 polymer ?
#
loop_
_entity_poly.entity_id
_entity_poly.type
_entity_poly.pdbx_seq_one_letter_code
_entity_poly.pdbx_strand_id
1 'polypeptide(L)'
;MPEDPLLVEYLEESAAFLSQKKKRLRELSREYREVYDKQIREEMEQVRSGIRRKKTEIVETLYENVDELRHLKKYFPELLEIFMEDESIGAIMRKKSFLFENLKQLGDKEAREKLNIIRMERRQLRDAKKFLHRWTGTISGKQLGATYTILKDAVKGTVDKEEAEEIVGRADAEKRKKGWMVLINSQLAAGPLNALLGKKRMLELAVVEKTKAYEAAKGRGTSAEYSAKKNLEALGSEKSHAEKMIKHILLTNPDFVSALKKSKGWSLGKKDPMKEIAEGIPIRRIREKVWLERMRKRIS
;
A
#
# COMPACT_ATOMS: atom_id res chain seq x y z
N MET A 1 -26.29 -15.50 -12.94
CA MET A 1 -25.63 -14.33 -12.32
C MET A 1 -24.53 -13.89 -13.27
N PRO A 2 -24.31 -12.59 -13.51
CA PRO A 2 -23.12 -12.19 -14.23
C PRO A 2 -21.91 -12.74 -13.48
N GLU A 3 -21.05 -13.49 -14.18
CA GLU A 3 -19.82 -13.99 -13.58
C GLU A 3 -18.89 -12.78 -13.39
N ASP A 4 -18.52 -12.47 -12.15
CA ASP A 4 -17.48 -11.47 -11.91
C ASP A 4 -16.21 -11.89 -12.70
N PRO A 5 -15.63 -10.98 -13.51
CA PRO A 5 -14.48 -11.30 -14.34
C PRO A 5 -13.29 -11.72 -13.47
N LEU A 6 -12.49 -12.66 -13.98
CA LEU A 6 -11.30 -13.14 -13.26
C LEU A 6 -10.30 -11.99 -13.09
N LEU A 7 -9.56 -11.97 -11.98
CA LEU A 7 -8.53 -10.94 -11.75
C LEU A 7 -7.55 -10.83 -12.93
N VAL A 8 -7.22 -11.97 -13.52
CA VAL A 8 -6.28 -12.05 -14.64
C VAL A 8 -6.84 -11.36 -15.90
N GLU A 9 -8.17 -11.38 -16.16
CA GLU A 9 -8.78 -10.62 -17.27
C GLU A 9 -8.61 -9.11 -17.04
N TYR A 10 -8.93 -8.67 -15.82
CA TYR A 10 -8.74 -7.28 -15.44
C TYR A 10 -7.27 -6.82 -15.55
N LEU A 11 -6.31 -7.68 -15.18
CA LEU A 11 -4.88 -7.35 -15.27
C LEU A 11 -4.41 -7.22 -16.72
N GLU A 12 -4.87 -8.07 -17.63
CA GLU A 12 -4.58 -7.98 -19.06
C GLU A 12 -5.14 -6.69 -19.66
N GLU A 13 -6.42 -6.39 -19.42
CA GLU A 13 -7.07 -5.14 -19.86
C GLU A 13 -6.33 -3.90 -19.31
N SER A 14 -5.94 -3.96 -18.04
CA SER A 14 -5.21 -2.89 -17.37
C SER A 14 -3.80 -2.70 -17.94
N ALA A 15 -3.11 -3.79 -18.28
CA ALA A 15 -1.80 -3.74 -18.93
C ALA A 15 -1.91 -3.10 -20.31
N ALA A 16 -2.89 -3.52 -21.13
CA ALA A 16 -3.16 -2.95 -22.44
C ALA A 16 -3.45 -1.44 -22.36
N PHE A 17 -4.34 -1.03 -21.45
CA PHE A 17 -4.66 0.38 -21.23
C PHE A 17 -3.44 1.21 -20.83
N LEU A 18 -2.64 0.72 -19.87
CA LEU A 18 -1.46 1.43 -19.38
C LEU A 18 -0.39 1.53 -20.47
N SER A 19 -0.19 0.48 -21.26
CA SER A 19 0.73 0.48 -22.39
C SER A 19 0.35 1.56 -23.41
N GLN A 20 -0.93 1.60 -23.81
CA GLN A 20 -1.46 2.61 -24.73
C GLN A 20 -1.26 4.04 -24.20
N LYS A 21 -1.62 4.31 -22.93
CA LYS A 21 -1.47 5.65 -22.34
C LYS A 21 -0.01 6.06 -22.19
N LYS A 22 0.89 5.13 -21.84
CA LYS A 22 2.32 5.40 -21.79
C LYS A 22 2.88 5.72 -23.17
N LYS A 23 2.47 5.00 -24.22
CA LYS A 23 2.86 5.28 -25.60
C LYS A 23 2.44 6.70 -26.01
N ARG A 24 1.16 7.05 -25.80
CA ARG A 24 0.66 8.41 -26.06
C ARG A 24 1.44 9.49 -25.29
N LEU A 25 1.79 9.23 -24.03
CA LEU A 25 2.60 10.17 -23.25
C LEU A 25 4.00 10.37 -23.83
N ARG A 26 4.63 9.32 -24.38
CA ARG A 26 5.93 9.40 -25.05
C ARG A 26 5.84 10.21 -26.34
N GLU A 27 4.80 9.99 -27.15
CA GLU A 27 4.51 10.76 -28.38
C GLU A 27 4.33 12.25 -28.05
N LEU A 28 3.45 12.59 -27.12
CA LEU A 28 3.24 13.97 -26.67
C LEU A 28 4.51 14.61 -26.11
N SER A 29 5.34 13.83 -25.41
CA SER A 29 6.63 14.34 -24.91
C SER A 29 7.60 14.67 -26.03
N ARG A 30 7.53 13.96 -27.16
CA ARG A 30 8.34 14.24 -28.36
C ARG A 30 7.85 15.51 -29.04
N GLU A 31 6.55 15.58 -29.34
CA GLU A 31 5.89 16.76 -29.92
C GLU A 31 6.13 18.02 -29.07
N TYR A 32 6.03 17.89 -27.75
CA TYR A 32 6.30 18.99 -26.83
C TYR A 32 7.74 19.51 -26.91
N ARG A 33 8.74 18.62 -27.07
CA ARG A 33 10.13 19.03 -27.23
C ARG A 33 10.37 19.74 -28.57
N GLU A 34 9.61 19.36 -29.60
CA GLU A 34 9.69 19.95 -30.93
C GLU A 34 9.03 21.35 -30.98
N VAL A 35 7.88 21.54 -30.32
CA VAL A 35 7.01 22.73 -30.50
C VAL A 35 6.84 23.61 -29.24
N TYR A 36 7.11 23.09 -28.04
CA TYR A 36 6.94 23.78 -26.74
C TYR A 36 5.55 24.45 -26.54
N ASP A 37 4.47 23.70 -26.77
CA ASP A 37 3.09 24.20 -26.67
C ASP A 37 2.47 23.99 -25.28
N LYS A 38 1.68 24.98 -24.81
CA LYS A 38 0.84 24.89 -23.61
C LYS A 38 -0.24 23.80 -23.74
N GLN A 39 -0.89 23.66 -24.90
CA GLN A 39 -1.94 22.66 -25.14
C GLN A 39 -1.38 21.25 -24.98
N ILE A 40 -0.19 20.99 -25.54
CA ILE A 40 0.49 19.70 -25.40
C ILE A 40 0.79 19.38 -23.93
N ARG A 41 1.20 20.38 -23.12
CA ARG A 41 1.37 20.17 -21.67
C ARG A 41 0.08 19.76 -20.98
N GLU A 42 -1.03 20.40 -21.33
CA GLU A 42 -2.34 20.09 -20.76
C GLU A 42 -2.77 18.66 -21.12
N GLU A 43 -2.59 18.25 -22.38
CA GLU A 43 -2.83 16.85 -22.80
C GLU A 43 -1.92 15.87 -22.05
N MET A 44 -0.63 16.18 -21.91
CA MET A 44 0.30 15.33 -21.16
C MET A 44 -0.14 15.16 -19.71
N GLU A 45 -0.60 16.23 -19.05
CA GLU A 45 -1.07 16.15 -17.67
C GLU A 45 -2.38 15.35 -17.57
N GLN A 46 -3.29 15.49 -18.54
CA GLN A 46 -4.48 14.63 -18.61
C GLN A 46 -4.09 13.15 -18.73
N VAL A 47 -3.16 12.80 -19.62
CA VAL A 47 -2.67 11.43 -19.77
C VAL A 47 -2.00 10.91 -18.50
N ARG A 48 -1.15 11.73 -17.85
CA ARG A 48 -0.52 11.40 -16.57
C ARG A 48 -1.55 11.17 -15.47
N SER A 49 -2.58 12.01 -15.41
CA SER A 49 -3.67 11.87 -14.44
C SER A 49 -4.45 10.56 -14.66
N GLY A 50 -4.71 10.19 -15.92
CA GLY A 50 -5.33 8.92 -16.30
C GLY A 50 -4.49 7.71 -15.87
N ILE A 51 -3.17 7.74 -16.12
CA ILE A 51 -2.24 6.70 -15.66
C ILE A 51 -2.26 6.60 -14.13
N ARG A 52 -2.23 7.73 -13.40
CA ARG A 52 -2.29 7.73 -11.93
C ARG A 52 -3.59 7.10 -11.41
N ARG A 53 -4.74 7.46 -12.00
CA ARG A 53 -6.04 6.89 -11.65
C ARG A 53 -6.09 5.38 -11.85
N LYS A 54 -5.70 4.89 -13.04
CA LYS A 54 -5.69 3.44 -13.31
C LYS A 54 -4.74 2.67 -12.40
N LYS A 55 -3.57 3.25 -12.06
CA LYS A 55 -2.66 2.66 -11.07
C LYS A 55 -3.29 2.52 -9.68
N THR A 56 -4.07 3.52 -9.24
CA THR A 56 -4.82 3.44 -7.98
C THR A 56 -5.89 2.35 -8.04
N GLU A 57 -6.64 2.29 -9.13
CA GLU A 57 -7.67 1.27 -9.37
C GLU A 57 -7.08 -0.15 -9.32
N ILE A 58 -5.98 -0.39 -10.05
CA ILE A 58 -5.28 -1.69 -10.01
C ILE A 58 -4.89 -2.07 -8.59
N VAL A 59 -4.35 -1.12 -7.81
CA VAL A 59 -3.97 -1.39 -6.42
C VAL A 59 -5.20 -1.80 -5.60
N GLU A 60 -6.32 -1.09 -5.75
CA GLU A 60 -7.57 -1.42 -5.04
C GLU A 60 -8.09 -2.81 -5.44
N THR A 61 -8.11 -3.12 -6.74
CA THR A 61 -8.51 -4.45 -7.25
C THR A 61 -7.59 -5.57 -6.76
N LEU A 62 -6.28 -5.34 -6.64
CA LEU A 62 -5.34 -6.32 -6.06
C LEU A 62 -5.67 -6.61 -4.59
N TYR A 63 -6.05 -5.59 -3.81
CA TYR A 63 -6.48 -5.80 -2.42
C TYR A 63 -7.82 -6.53 -2.33
N GLU A 64 -8.76 -6.24 -3.23
CA GLU A 64 -10.08 -6.89 -3.24
C GLU A 64 -10.01 -8.37 -3.63
N ASN A 65 -8.99 -8.77 -4.39
CA ASN A 65 -8.80 -10.12 -4.89
C ASN A 65 -7.51 -10.77 -4.35
N VAL A 66 -7.14 -10.47 -3.10
CA VAL A 66 -5.96 -11.05 -2.43
C VAL A 66 -5.98 -12.57 -2.42
N ASP A 67 -7.14 -13.17 -2.17
CA ASP A 67 -7.26 -14.62 -2.20
C ASP A 67 -6.98 -15.17 -3.61
N GLU A 68 -7.44 -14.52 -4.68
CA GLU A 68 -7.14 -14.92 -6.06
C GLU A 68 -5.65 -14.85 -6.35
N LEU A 69 -4.99 -13.76 -5.94
CA LEU A 69 -3.54 -13.59 -6.10
C LEU A 69 -2.73 -14.71 -5.43
N ARG A 70 -3.15 -15.14 -4.24
CA ARG A 70 -2.49 -16.24 -3.52
C ARG A 70 -2.68 -17.57 -4.25
N HIS A 71 -3.87 -17.82 -4.81
CA HIS A 71 -4.13 -19.01 -5.61
C HIS A 71 -3.36 -18.97 -6.94
N LEU A 72 -3.26 -17.82 -7.60
CA LEU A 72 -2.40 -17.63 -8.79
C LEU A 72 -0.95 -17.99 -8.47
N LYS A 73 -0.38 -17.45 -7.39
CA LYS A 73 0.99 -17.81 -6.97
C LYS A 73 1.15 -19.30 -6.69
N LYS A 74 0.14 -19.94 -6.09
CA LYS A 74 0.18 -21.35 -5.69
C LYS A 74 0.09 -22.31 -6.87
N TYR A 75 -0.78 -22.00 -7.85
CA TYR A 75 -1.16 -22.94 -8.91
C TYR A 75 -0.66 -22.57 -10.30
N PHE A 76 -0.41 -21.29 -10.55
CA PHE A 76 0.06 -20.77 -11.85
C PHE A 76 1.20 -19.76 -11.61
N PRO A 77 2.32 -20.17 -10.98
CA PRO A 77 3.42 -19.27 -10.67
C PRO A 77 4.03 -18.64 -11.93
N GLU A 78 4.14 -19.38 -13.04
CA GLU A 78 4.70 -18.86 -14.29
C GLU A 78 3.83 -17.73 -14.86
N LEU A 79 2.50 -17.86 -14.77
CA LEU A 79 1.57 -16.81 -15.20
C LEU A 79 1.73 -15.54 -14.37
N LEU A 80 1.94 -15.69 -13.05
CA LEU A 80 2.21 -14.55 -12.18
C LEU A 80 3.55 -13.87 -12.54
N GLU A 81 4.57 -14.64 -12.90
CA GLU A 81 5.87 -14.13 -13.35
C GLU A 81 5.75 -13.30 -14.62
N ILE A 82 4.96 -13.75 -15.61
CA ILE A 82 4.69 -12.97 -16.84
C ILE A 82 4.15 -11.58 -16.50
N PHE A 83 3.14 -11.48 -15.62
CA PHE A 83 2.63 -10.17 -15.20
C PHE A 83 3.63 -9.35 -14.39
N MET A 84 4.51 -10.02 -13.66
CA MET A 84 5.58 -9.37 -12.90
C MET A 84 6.66 -8.83 -13.82
N GLU A 85 6.93 -9.43 -14.98
CA GLU A 85 7.88 -8.96 -15.98
C GLU A 85 7.34 -7.80 -16.82
N ASP A 86 6.01 -7.72 -17.02
CA ASP A 86 5.37 -6.66 -17.79
C ASP A 86 5.78 -5.23 -17.33
N GLU A 87 6.16 -4.39 -18.29
CA GLU A 87 6.62 -3.02 -18.01
C GLU A 87 5.51 -2.10 -17.47
N SER A 88 4.25 -2.40 -17.80
CA SER A 88 3.08 -1.60 -17.49
C SER A 88 2.59 -1.85 -16.06
N ILE A 89 2.30 -3.09 -15.72
CA ILE A 89 1.72 -3.52 -14.44
C ILE A 89 2.72 -4.18 -13.50
N GLY A 90 3.80 -4.78 -14.01
CA GLY A 90 4.76 -5.55 -13.19
C GLY A 90 5.40 -4.73 -12.08
N ALA A 91 5.69 -3.44 -12.31
CA ALA A 91 6.17 -2.56 -11.26
C ALA A 91 5.18 -2.34 -10.09
N ILE A 92 3.87 -2.36 -10.39
CA ILE A 92 2.82 -2.25 -9.37
C ILE A 92 2.75 -3.56 -8.58
N MET A 93 2.73 -4.68 -9.29
CA MET A 93 2.67 -6.02 -8.70
C MET A 93 3.89 -6.32 -7.81
N ARG A 94 5.11 -5.98 -8.25
CA ARG A 94 6.34 -6.11 -7.44
C ARG A 94 6.27 -5.34 -6.13
N LYS A 95 5.76 -4.11 -6.16
CA LYS A 95 5.56 -3.28 -4.95
C LYS A 95 4.51 -3.88 -4.00
N LYS A 96 3.58 -4.67 -4.53
CA LYS A 96 2.50 -5.35 -3.79
C LYS A 96 2.72 -6.85 -3.62
N SER A 97 3.92 -7.35 -3.90
CA SER A 97 4.29 -8.77 -3.83
C SER A 97 3.97 -9.46 -2.51
N PHE A 98 3.97 -8.70 -1.42
CA PHE A 98 3.60 -9.19 -0.09
C PHE A 98 2.15 -9.69 0.00
N LEU A 99 1.25 -9.22 -0.87
CA LEU A 99 -0.14 -9.71 -0.94
C LEU A 99 -0.20 -11.17 -1.39
N PHE A 100 0.80 -11.62 -2.16
CA PHE A 100 0.84 -12.96 -2.74
C PHE A 100 1.33 -14.01 -1.73
N GLU A 101 1.90 -13.57 -0.61
CA GLU A 101 2.40 -14.48 0.42
C GLU A 101 1.21 -15.13 1.15
N ASN A 102 1.30 -16.45 1.38
CA ASN A 102 0.31 -17.15 2.17
C ASN A 102 0.40 -16.68 3.62
N LEU A 103 -0.57 -15.88 4.02
CA LEU A 103 -0.67 -15.32 5.35
C LEU A 103 -1.39 -16.34 6.25
N LYS A 104 -0.65 -17.34 6.74
CA LYS A 104 -1.16 -18.16 7.85
C LYS A 104 -1.42 -17.22 9.03
N GLN A 105 -2.61 -17.29 9.61
CA GLN A 105 -2.89 -16.54 10.83
C GLN A 105 -1.91 -16.98 11.91
N LEU A 106 -1.15 -16.02 12.43
CA LEU A 106 -0.26 -16.23 13.55
C LEU A 106 -1.09 -16.15 14.83
N GLY A 107 -0.87 -17.09 15.74
CA GLY A 107 -1.42 -16.97 17.09
C GLY A 107 -0.88 -15.71 17.78
N ASP A 108 -1.68 -15.09 18.64
CA ASP A 108 -1.33 -13.80 19.27
C ASP A 108 0.01 -13.82 20.00
N LYS A 109 0.34 -14.94 20.67
CA LYS A 109 1.62 -15.11 21.37
C LYS A 109 2.80 -15.10 20.40
N GLU A 110 2.71 -15.89 19.33
CA GLU A 110 3.74 -15.97 18.28
C GLU A 110 3.90 -14.63 17.54
N ALA A 111 2.78 -13.96 17.23
CA ALA A 111 2.80 -12.65 16.60
C ALA A 111 3.47 -11.59 17.49
N ARG A 112 3.20 -11.60 18.80
CA ARG A 112 3.86 -10.70 19.77
C ARG A 112 5.35 -10.96 19.87
N GLU A 113 5.77 -12.22 19.94
CA GLU A 113 7.19 -12.60 19.98
C GLU A 113 7.91 -12.13 18.72
N LYS A 114 7.37 -12.41 17.53
CA LYS A 114 7.93 -11.92 16.25
C LYS A 114 8.00 -10.39 16.20
N LEU A 115 6.96 -9.69 16.67
CA LEU A 115 6.98 -8.22 16.72
C LEU A 115 8.00 -7.68 17.71
N ASN A 116 8.23 -8.36 18.84
CA ASN A 116 9.25 -7.96 19.80
C ASN A 116 10.66 -8.11 19.23
N ILE A 117 10.95 -9.22 18.53
CA ILE A 117 12.20 -9.40 17.79
C ILE A 117 12.39 -8.28 16.78
N ILE A 118 11.39 -8.01 15.94
CA ILE A 118 11.44 -6.93 14.94
C ILE A 118 11.65 -5.56 15.60
N ARG A 119 11.00 -5.30 16.75
CA ARG A 119 11.21 -4.05 17.50
C ARG A 119 12.63 -3.91 18.02
N MET A 120 13.24 -5.00 18.49
CA MET A 120 14.64 -5.01 18.93
C MET A 120 15.59 -4.75 17.76
N GLU A 121 15.41 -5.46 16.64
CA GLU A 121 16.21 -5.26 15.42
C GLU A 121 16.09 -3.82 14.90
N ARG A 122 14.88 -3.24 14.91
CA ARG A 122 14.67 -1.84 14.52
C ARG A 122 15.23 -0.84 15.52
N ARG A 123 15.38 -1.19 16.80
CA ARG A 123 16.15 -0.36 17.76
C ARG A 123 17.62 -0.35 17.38
N GLN A 124 18.22 -1.51 17.12
CA GLN A 124 19.60 -1.60 16.65
C GLN A 124 19.82 -0.77 15.37
N LEU A 125 18.92 -0.84 14.38
CA LEU A 125 19.03 -0.04 13.15
C LEU A 125 18.90 1.47 13.39
N ARG A 126 18.06 1.91 14.33
CA ARG A 126 17.98 3.34 14.70
C ARG A 126 19.23 3.81 15.41
N ASP A 127 19.79 2.99 16.28
CA ASP A 127 21.03 3.30 16.98
C ASP A 127 22.21 3.33 16.00
N ALA A 128 22.26 2.38 15.05
CA ALA A 128 23.20 2.40 13.94
C ALA A 128 23.08 3.68 13.11
N LYS A 129 21.86 4.11 12.76
CA LYS A 129 21.66 5.37 12.03
C LYS A 129 22.15 6.58 12.80
N LYS A 130 21.91 6.65 14.12
CA LYS A 130 22.41 7.73 14.97
C LYS A 130 23.94 7.72 15.07
N PHE A 131 24.54 6.53 15.14
CA PHE A 131 25.98 6.35 15.14
C PHE A 131 26.59 6.84 13.82
N LEU A 132 26.07 6.38 12.68
CA LEU A 132 26.51 6.79 11.34
C LEU A 132 26.41 8.30 11.14
N HIS A 133 25.33 8.93 11.64
CA HIS A 133 25.16 10.37 11.49
C HIS A 133 26.29 11.18 12.15
N ARG A 134 26.84 10.68 13.27
CA ARG A 134 27.94 11.29 14.01
C ARG A 134 29.32 10.86 13.50
N TRP A 135 29.39 9.82 12.68
CA TRP A 135 30.64 9.31 12.15
C TRP A 135 31.14 10.13 10.96
N THR A 136 32.46 10.24 10.86
CA THR A 136 33.19 10.89 9.77
C THR A 136 34.25 9.92 9.23
N GLY A 137 34.22 9.62 7.93
CA GLY A 137 35.14 8.69 7.27
C GLY A 137 34.53 7.32 6.98
N THR A 138 35.37 6.37 6.58
CA THR A 138 34.96 5.00 6.23
C THR A 138 34.74 4.13 7.46
N ILE A 139 33.82 3.18 7.38
CA ILE A 139 33.52 2.22 8.45
C ILE A 139 33.76 0.81 7.96
N SER A 140 34.44 0.01 8.78
CA SER A 140 34.55 -1.43 8.53
C SER A 140 33.22 -2.13 8.80
N GLY A 141 32.71 -2.86 7.80
CA GLY A 141 31.51 -3.69 7.93
C GLY A 141 31.60 -4.73 9.04
N LYS A 142 32.81 -5.23 9.34
CA LYS A 142 33.04 -6.15 10.48
C LYS A 142 32.78 -5.47 11.82
N GLN A 143 33.22 -4.22 11.98
CA GLN A 143 32.98 -3.44 13.19
C GLN A 143 31.49 -3.11 13.34
N LEU A 144 30.85 -2.67 12.26
CA LEU A 144 29.43 -2.36 12.25
C LEU A 144 28.57 -3.60 12.55
N GLY A 145 28.93 -4.76 11.97
CA GLY A 145 28.26 -6.04 12.20
C GLY A 145 28.50 -6.65 13.59
N ALA A 146 29.64 -6.33 14.23
CA ALA A 146 29.91 -6.72 15.60
C ALA A 146 29.09 -5.88 16.60
N THR A 147 28.94 -4.58 16.36
CA THR A 147 28.13 -3.69 17.21
C THR A 147 26.62 -3.90 16.97
N TYR A 148 26.21 -4.09 15.72
CA TYR A 148 24.82 -4.28 15.32
C TYR A 148 24.70 -5.62 14.60
N THR A 149 24.34 -6.67 15.34
CA THR A 149 24.25 -8.03 14.81
C THR A 149 23.31 -8.15 13.61
N ILE A 150 22.31 -7.27 13.52
CA ILE A 150 21.40 -7.19 12.38
C ILE A 150 22.07 -6.81 11.05
N LEU A 151 23.27 -6.24 11.10
CA LEU A 151 24.06 -5.82 9.94
C LEU A 151 25.23 -6.78 9.63
N LYS A 152 25.37 -7.89 10.38
CA LYS A 152 26.55 -8.78 10.36
C LYS A 152 26.91 -9.32 8.97
N ASP A 153 25.94 -9.43 8.07
CA ASP A 153 26.14 -9.90 6.69
C ASP A 153 25.73 -8.86 5.63
N ALA A 154 25.24 -7.69 6.08
CA ALA A 154 24.71 -6.65 5.19
C ALA A 154 25.81 -5.74 4.62
N VAL A 155 26.97 -5.65 5.30
CA VAL A 155 28.10 -4.79 4.92
C VAL A 155 29.34 -5.64 4.71
N LYS A 156 29.84 -5.68 3.47
CA LYS A 156 31.09 -6.37 3.13
C LYS A 156 32.19 -5.35 2.89
N GLY A 157 33.32 -5.50 3.57
CA GLY A 157 34.47 -4.61 3.42
C GLY A 157 34.30 -3.27 4.17
N THR A 158 35.00 -2.25 3.70
CA THR A 158 34.89 -0.87 4.21
C THR A 158 33.93 -0.10 3.33
N VAL A 159 32.94 0.53 3.94
CA VAL A 159 31.94 1.36 3.25
C VAL A 159 32.08 2.81 3.70
N ASP A 160 31.71 3.73 2.83
CA ASP A 160 31.59 5.13 3.22
C ASP A 160 30.30 5.37 4.03
N LYS A 161 30.13 6.62 4.49
CA LYS A 161 28.97 6.99 5.29
C LYS A 161 27.66 6.89 4.52
N GLU A 162 27.64 7.32 3.26
CA GLU A 162 26.42 7.39 2.46
C GLU A 162 25.91 5.97 2.13
N GLU A 163 26.83 5.09 1.73
CA GLU A 163 26.56 3.68 1.47
C GLU A 163 26.09 2.96 2.74
N ALA A 164 26.73 3.22 3.89
CA ALA A 164 26.30 2.66 5.17
C ALA A 164 24.89 3.14 5.57
N GLU A 165 24.59 4.43 5.38
CA GLU A 165 23.26 4.99 5.66
C GLU A 165 22.20 4.38 4.74
N GLU A 166 22.53 4.14 3.47
CA GLU A 166 21.63 3.49 2.52
C GLU A 166 21.34 2.03 2.90
N ILE A 167 22.37 1.26 3.28
CA ILE A 167 22.21 -0.14 3.74
C ILE A 167 21.34 -0.20 4.99
N VAL A 168 21.59 0.66 5.98
CA VAL A 168 20.74 0.74 7.19
C VAL A 168 19.30 1.16 6.84
N GLY A 169 19.15 2.09 5.90
CA GLY A 169 17.85 2.51 5.38
C GLY A 169 17.06 1.37 4.73
N ARG A 170 17.72 0.59 3.87
CA ARG A 170 17.16 -0.60 3.22
C ARG A 170 16.75 -1.67 4.25
N ALA A 171 17.62 -1.95 5.22
CA ALA A 171 17.33 -2.90 6.30
C ALA A 171 16.12 -2.46 7.15
N ASP A 172 16.03 -1.18 7.53
CA ASP A 172 14.89 -0.69 8.33
C ASP A 172 13.58 -0.73 7.53
N ALA A 173 13.63 -0.45 6.22
CA ALA A 173 12.46 -0.60 5.35
C ALA A 173 11.98 -2.06 5.28
N GLU A 174 12.91 -3.02 5.17
CA GLU A 174 12.58 -4.45 5.15
C GLU A 174 11.98 -4.92 6.48
N LYS A 175 12.56 -4.50 7.62
CA LYS A 175 12.02 -4.82 8.95
C LYS A 175 10.66 -4.18 9.20
N ARG A 176 10.44 -2.95 8.71
CA ARG A 176 9.10 -2.33 8.71
C ARG A 176 8.10 -3.18 7.92
N LYS A 177 8.46 -3.63 6.72
CA LYS A 177 7.62 -4.51 5.90
C LYS A 177 7.28 -5.80 6.66
N LYS A 178 8.28 -6.50 7.19
CA LYS A 178 8.10 -7.74 7.99
C LYS A 178 7.19 -7.51 9.21
N GLY A 179 7.40 -6.42 9.94
CA GLY A 179 6.55 -6.07 11.09
C GLY A 179 5.10 -5.81 10.67
N TRP A 180 4.91 -5.19 9.50
CA TRP A 180 3.59 -4.98 8.96
C TRP A 180 2.92 -6.31 8.59
N MET A 181 3.65 -7.23 7.96
CA MET A 181 3.15 -8.57 7.63
C MET A 181 2.66 -9.34 8.87
N VAL A 182 3.39 -9.27 9.98
CA VAL A 182 2.99 -9.95 11.22
C VAL A 182 1.68 -9.38 11.79
N LEU A 183 1.55 -8.04 11.81
CA LEU A 183 0.35 -7.38 12.31
C LEU A 183 -0.87 -7.67 11.44
N ILE A 184 -0.77 -7.62 10.10
CA ILE A 184 -1.91 -7.93 9.22
C ILE A 184 -2.29 -9.42 9.29
N ASN A 185 -1.40 -10.31 9.74
CA ASN A 185 -1.63 -11.75 9.86
C ASN A 185 -2.07 -12.18 11.27
N SER A 186 -2.39 -11.26 12.16
CA SER A 186 -2.76 -11.57 13.55
C SER A 186 -3.95 -10.74 14.00
N GLN A 187 -4.54 -11.10 15.14
CA GLN A 187 -5.60 -10.28 15.76
C GLN A 187 -5.06 -8.93 16.27
N LEU A 188 -3.73 -8.78 16.32
CA LEU A 188 -3.04 -7.54 16.69
C LEU A 188 -3.27 -6.39 15.68
N ALA A 189 -3.83 -6.67 14.50
CA ALA A 189 -4.29 -5.64 13.55
C ALA A 189 -5.26 -4.63 14.18
N ALA A 190 -6.01 -5.02 15.23
CA ALA A 190 -6.96 -4.16 15.93
C ALA A 190 -6.32 -2.88 16.48
N GLY A 191 -5.08 -2.95 17.01
CA GLY A 191 -4.39 -1.78 17.56
C GLY A 191 -4.10 -0.69 16.50
N PRO A 192 -3.37 -1.00 15.42
CA PRO A 192 -3.16 -0.10 14.30
C PRO A 192 -4.46 0.41 13.67
N LEU A 193 -5.47 -0.45 13.52
CA LEU A 193 -6.77 -0.06 13.00
C LEU A 193 -7.48 0.96 13.90
N ASN A 194 -7.47 0.76 15.22
CA ASN A 194 -8.04 1.71 16.18
C ASN A 194 -7.32 3.07 16.15
N ALA A 195 -5.99 3.09 16.00
CA ALA A 195 -5.23 4.32 15.84
C ALA A 195 -5.62 5.08 14.55
N LEU A 196 -5.77 4.35 13.44
CA LEU A 196 -6.22 4.92 12.17
C LEU A 196 -7.67 5.42 12.23
N LEU A 197 -8.56 4.71 12.91
CA LEU A 197 -9.93 5.16 13.16
C LEU A 197 -9.97 6.43 14.01
N GLY A 198 -9.15 6.49 15.08
CA GLY A 198 -9.00 7.70 15.89
C GLY A 198 -8.52 8.87 15.05
N LYS A 199 -7.50 8.67 14.21
CA LYS A 199 -7.01 9.68 13.26
C LYS A 199 -8.11 10.10 12.27
N LYS A 200 -8.86 9.16 11.70
CA LYS A 200 -9.98 9.43 10.79
C LYS A 200 -11.02 10.34 11.45
N ARG A 201 -11.45 10.03 12.68
CA ARG A 201 -12.42 10.85 13.41
C ARG A 201 -11.91 12.28 13.66
N MET A 202 -10.65 12.43 14.06
CA MET A 202 -10.04 13.75 14.23
C MET A 202 -10.00 14.54 12.92
N LEU A 203 -9.65 13.89 11.81
CA LEU A 203 -9.66 14.50 10.48
C LEU A 203 -11.07 14.87 10.03
N GLU A 204 -12.09 14.06 10.35
CA GLU A 204 -13.49 14.38 10.04
C GLU A 204 -13.97 15.65 10.73
N LEU A 205 -13.68 15.78 12.02
CA LEU A 205 -13.97 17.00 12.78
C LEU A 205 -13.25 18.22 12.18
N ALA A 206 -11.94 18.07 11.89
CA ALA A 206 -11.15 19.14 11.28
C ALA A 206 -11.66 19.53 9.88
N VAL A 207 -12.11 18.57 9.06
CA VAL A 207 -12.72 18.84 7.75
C VAL A 207 -13.99 19.65 7.91
N VAL A 208 -14.87 19.32 8.85
CA VAL A 208 -16.10 20.09 9.11
C VAL A 208 -15.77 21.52 9.52
N GLU A 209 -14.84 21.71 10.44
CA GLU A 209 -14.39 23.04 10.88
C GLU A 209 -13.80 23.87 9.73
N LYS A 210 -12.91 23.27 8.92
CA LYS A 210 -12.28 23.97 7.80
C LYS A 210 -13.21 24.18 6.62
N THR A 211 -14.24 23.35 6.45
CA THR A 211 -15.31 23.57 5.46
C THR A 211 -16.08 24.84 5.82
N LYS A 212 -16.50 25.00 7.09
CA LYS A 212 -17.15 26.23 7.57
C LYS A 212 -16.26 27.46 7.38
N ALA A 213 -14.97 27.34 7.68
CA ALA A 213 -14.00 28.43 7.47
C ALA A 213 -13.82 28.79 5.98
N TYR A 214 -13.83 27.79 5.10
CA TYR A 214 -13.78 28.01 3.66
C TYR A 214 -15.05 28.68 3.13
N GLU A 215 -16.22 28.23 3.56
CA GLU A 215 -17.52 28.85 3.21
C GLU A 215 -17.59 30.32 3.64
N ALA A 216 -17.09 30.65 4.83
CA ALA A 216 -17.03 32.03 5.32
C ALA A 216 -16.04 32.93 4.55
N ALA A 217 -15.02 32.34 3.91
CA ALA A 217 -14.03 33.04 3.10
C ALA A 217 -14.37 33.05 1.60
N LYS A 218 -15.33 32.22 1.16
CA LYS A 218 -15.67 31.98 -0.24
C LYS A 218 -16.23 33.24 -0.90
N GLY A 219 -15.82 33.50 -2.15
CA GLY A 219 -16.31 34.62 -2.95
C GLY A 219 -15.64 35.97 -2.65
N ARG A 220 -14.61 35.99 -1.79
CA ARG A 220 -13.85 37.21 -1.50
C ARG A 220 -12.62 37.37 -2.41
N GLY A 221 -12.23 36.33 -3.16
CA GLY A 221 -11.05 36.34 -4.04
C GLY A 221 -9.75 36.58 -3.30
N THR A 222 -9.74 36.38 -1.98
CA THR A 222 -8.63 36.75 -1.10
C THR A 222 -7.62 35.61 -0.97
N SER A 223 -6.38 35.95 -0.61
CA SER A 223 -5.36 34.98 -0.20
C SER A 223 -5.87 34.03 0.91
N ALA A 224 -6.76 34.52 1.78
CA ALA A 224 -7.43 33.72 2.81
C ALA A 224 -8.34 32.62 2.22
N GLU A 225 -9.09 32.90 1.15
CA GLU A 225 -9.92 31.91 0.46
C GLU A 225 -9.06 30.79 -0.16
N TYR A 226 -7.96 31.18 -0.83
CA TYR A 226 -7.03 30.22 -1.42
C TYR A 226 -6.35 29.34 -0.36
N SER A 227 -5.89 29.94 0.75
CA SER A 227 -5.29 29.22 1.88
C SER A 227 -6.29 28.26 2.55
N ALA A 228 -7.53 28.71 2.78
CA ALA A 228 -8.59 27.89 3.35
C ALA A 228 -8.92 26.69 2.44
N LYS A 229 -9.01 26.91 1.12
CA LYS A 229 -9.22 25.83 0.14
C LYS A 229 -8.08 24.81 0.15
N LYS A 230 -6.83 25.27 0.10
CA LYS A 230 -5.65 24.39 0.11
C LYS A 230 -5.59 23.55 1.39
N ASN A 231 -5.89 24.14 2.54
CA ASN A 231 -5.93 23.42 3.82
C ASN A 231 -7.06 22.37 3.84
N LEU A 232 -8.23 22.69 3.29
CA LEU A 232 -9.34 21.75 3.17
C LEU A 232 -9.00 20.57 2.25
N GLU A 233 -8.37 20.84 1.10
CA GLU A 233 -7.91 19.80 0.16
C GLU A 233 -6.84 18.89 0.78
N ALA A 234 -5.91 19.47 1.54
CA ALA A 234 -4.89 18.71 2.26
C ALA A 234 -5.52 17.77 3.30
N LEU A 235 -6.45 18.27 4.13
CA LEU A 235 -7.17 17.45 5.10
C LEU A 235 -8.02 16.36 4.44
N GLY A 236 -8.71 16.68 3.34
CA GLY A 236 -9.47 15.70 2.57
C GLY A 236 -8.58 14.59 2.02
N SER A 237 -7.38 14.94 1.54
CA SER A 237 -6.38 13.98 1.05
C SER A 237 -5.86 13.08 2.18
N GLU A 238 -5.57 13.64 3.35
CA GLU A 238 -5.17 12.86 4.53
C GLU A 238 -6.26 11.93 5.03
N LYS A 239 -7.53 12.38 5.03
CA LYS A 239 -8.68 11.56 5.40
C LYS A 239 -8.81 10.38 4.44
N SER A 240 -8.79 10.64 3.13
CA SER A 240 -8.86 9.58 2.10
C SER A 240 -7.71 8.58 2.24
N HIS A 241 -6.50 9.05 2.58
CA HIS A 241 -5.36 8.17 2.82
C HIS A 241 -5.60 7.24 4.02
N ALA A 242 -6.09 7.77 5.14
CA ALA A 242 -6.41 6.97 6.31
C ALA A 242 -7.50 5.93 6.03
N GLU A 243 -8.55 6.32 5.31
CA GLU A 243 -9.63 5.40 4.90
C GLU A 243 -9.12 4.28 4.00
N LYS A 244 -8.28 4.60 3.01
CA LYS A 244 -7.64 3.61 2.15
C LYS A 244 -6.77 2.64 2.93
N MET A 245 -5.99 3.14 3.90
CA MET A 245 -5.18 2.28 4.77
C MET A 245 -6.05 1.31 5.57
N ILE A 246 -7.14 1.80 6.16
CA ILE A 246 -8.09 0.94 6.91
C ILE A 246 -8.67 -0.13 5.98
N LYS A 247 -9.17 0.26 4.80
CA LYS A 247 -9.72 -0.67 3.79
C LYS A 247 -8.70 -1.74 3.43
N HIS A 248 -7.47 -1.34 3.11
CA HIS A 248 -6.40 -2.26 2.73
C HIS A 248 -6.04 -3.26 3.83
N ILE A 249 -5.95 -2.82 5.09
CA ILE A 249 -5.64 -3.72 6.22
C ILE A 249 -6.73 -4.78 6.36
N LEU A 250 -8.00 -4.36 6.31
CA LEU A 250 -9.13 -5.26 6.46
C LEU A 250 -9.23 -6.24 5.29
N LEU A 251 -9.01 -5.78 4.05
CA LEU A 251 -8.97 -6.64 2.86
C LEU A 251 -7.86 -7.69 2.91
N THR A 252 -6.70 -7.36 3.50
CA THR A 252 -5.62 -8.34 3.68
C THR A 252 -5.87 -9.39 4.76
N ASN A 253 -6.87 -9.17 5.63
CA ASN A 253 -7.19 -10.04 6.76
C ASN A 253 -8.68 -10.46 6.75
N PRO A 254 -9.10 -11.29 5.77
CA PRO A 254 -10.50 -11.68 5.61
C PRO A 254 -11.07 -12.45 6.81
N ASP A 255 -10.22 -13.18 7.54
CA ASP A 255 -10.61 -13.92 8.74
C ASP A 255 -10.91 -12.99 9.92
N PHE A 256 -10.13 -11.92 10.11
CA PHE A 256 -10.44 -10.88 11.08
C PHE A 256 -11.77 -10.18 10.74
N VAL A 257 -12.00 -9.84 9.47
CA VAL A 257 -13.29 -9.27 9.02
C VAL A 257 -14.43 -10.27 9.24
N SER A 258 -14.22 -11.55 8.95
CA SER A 258 -15.23 -12.59 9.21
C SER A 258 -15.53 -12.73 10.71
N ALA A 259 -14.53 -12.64 11.58
CA ALA A 259 -14.71 -12.70 13.02
C ALA A 259 -15.49 -11.47 13.53
N LEU A 260 -15.17 -10.26 13.02
CA LEU A 260 -15.92 -9.04 13.31
C LEU A 260 -17.40 -9.17 12.92
N LYS A 261 -17.69 -9.66 11.71
CA LYS A 261 -19.07 -9.86 11.21
C LYS A 261 -19.84 -10.93 11.99
N LYS A 262 -19.17 -11.94 12.56
CA LYS A 262 -19.80 -13.02 13.34
C LYS A 262 -20.02 -12.68 14.81
N SER A 263 -19.27 -11.71 15.36
CA SER A 263 -19.41 -11.30 16.77
C SER A 263 -20.85 -10.83 17.08
N LYS A 264 -21.56 -11.56 17.98
CA LYS A 264 -22.94 -11.25 18.39
C LYS A 264 -23.00 -9.85 19.03
N GLY A 265 -23.83 -8.98 18.47
CA GLY A 265 -24.05 -7.60 18.93
C GLY A 265 -24.41 -6.65 17.77
N TRP A 266 -25.24 -7.12 16.84
CA TRP A 266 -25.59 -6.43 15.58
C TRP A 266 -26.54 -5.24 15.81
N SER A 267 -27.27 -5.19 16.93
CA SER A 267 -28.50 -4.39 17.02
C SER A 267 -28.66 -3.49 18.25
N LEU A 268 -27.65 -3.28 19.10
CA LEU A 268 -27.81 -2.44 20.30
C LEU A 268 -26.65 -1.45 20.48
N GLY A 269 -26.89 -0.19 20.11
CA GLY A 269 -26.02 0.96 20.41
C GLY A 269 -25.10 1.42 19.28
N LYS A 270 -24.73 2.72 19.31
CA LYS A 270 -23.91 3.45 18.30
C LYS A 270 -22.96 2.51 17.54
N LYS A 271 -23.18 2.36 16.23
CA LYS A 271 -22.38 1.49 15.36
C LYS A 271 -20.89 1.70 15.64
N ASP A 272 -20.20 0.65 16.05
CA ASP A 272 -18.74 0.65 16.13
C ASP A 272 -18.19 1.01 14.74
N PRO A 273 -17.43 2.11 14.59
CA PRO A 273 -16.91 2.53 13.28
C PRO A 273 -16.04 1.48 12.59
N MET A 274 -15.46 0.53 13.35
CA MET A 274 -14.78 -0.63 12.75
C MET A 274 -15.77 -1.55 12.03
N LYS A 275 -16.95 -1.77 12.65
CA LYS A 275 -18.01 -2.63 12.08
C LYS A 275 -18.64 -1.98 10.85
N GLU A 276 -18.87 -0.67 10.88
CA GLU A 276 -19.41 0.06 9.71
C GLU A 276 -18.51 -0.05 8.48
N ILE A 277 -17.20 0.10 8.66
CA ILE A 277 -16.25 -0.08 7.55
C ILE A 277 -16.18 -1.55 7.11
N ALA A 278 -16.21 -2.48 8.06
CA ALA A 278 -16.21 -3.92 7.77
C ALA A 278 -17.48 -4.38 7.02
N GLU A 279 -18.64 -3.79 7.28
CA GLU A 279 -19.89 -4.03 6.55
C GLU A 279 -19.71 -3.77 5.05
N GLY A 280 -19.08 -2.65 4.70
CA GLY A 280 -18.80 -2.26 3.32
C GLY A 280 -17.68 -3.04 2.62
N ILE A 281 -16.99 -3.97 3.31
CA ILE A 281 -15.90 -4.75 2.73
C ILE A 281 -16.42 -6.12 2.24
N PRO A 282 -16.31 -6.41 0.92
CA PRO A 282 -16.66 -7.72 0.39
C PRO A 282 -15.59 -8.74 0.83
N ILE A 283 -16.01 -9.80 1.51
CA ILE A 283 -15.13 -10.95 1.79
C ILE A 283 -15.25 -11.90 0.59
N ARG A 284 -14.39 -11.72 -0.42
CA ARG A 284 -14.34 -12.59 -1.60
C ARG A 284 -13.56 -13.86 -1.29
N ARG A 285 -14.21 -14.85 -0.66
CA ARG A 285 -13.63 -16.19 -0.53
C ARG A 285 -13.85 -16.99 -1.80
N ILE A 286 -12.77 -17.34 -2.47
CA ILE A 286 -12.81 -18.16 -3.68
C ILE A 286 -13.04 -19.63 -3.32
N ARG A 287 -14.00 -20.26 -4.01
CA ARG A 287 -14.14 -21.72 -4.01
C ARG A 287 -13.06 -22.30 -4.92
N GLU A 288 -11.93 -22.67 -4.32
CA GLU A 288 -10.69 -23.12 -5.00
C GLU A 288 -10.95 -24.08 -6.17
N LYS A 289 -11.77 -25.12 -6.00
CA LYS A 289 -12.10 -26.07 -7.08
C LYS A 289 -12.77 -25.40 -8.29
N VAL A 290 -13.80 -24.59 -8.07
CA VAL A 290 -14.55 -23.91 -9.14
C VAL A 290 -13.65 -22.90 -9.86
N TRP A 291 -12.82 -22.19 -9.10
CA TRP A 291 -11.87 -21.24 -9.68
C TRP A 291 -10.78 -21.92 -10.49
N LEU A 292 -10.24 -23.05 -10.03
CA LEU A 292 -9.28 -23.85 -10.79
C LEU A 292 -9.86 -24.36 -12.11
N GLU A 293 -11.13 -24.80 -12.12
CA GLU A 293 -11.81 -25.19 -13.35
C GLU A 293 -11.94 -24.03 -14.33
N ARG A 294 -12.32 -22.84 -13.85
CA ARG A 294 -12.38 -21.63 -14.69
C ARG A 294 -11.01 -21.24 -15.25
N MET A 295 -9.97 -21.24 -14.41
CA MET A 295 -8.60 -20.94 -14.84
C MET A 295 -8.08 -21.94 -15.87
N ARG A 296 -8.34 -23.23 -15.68
CA ARG A 296 -7.92 -24.27 -16.64
C ARG A 296 -8.58 -24.08 -17.99
N LYS A 297 -9.89 -23.81 -18.03
CA LYS A 297 -10.63 -23.54 -19.28
C LYS A 297 -10.11 -22.31 -20.04
N ARG A 298 -9.54 -21.34 -19.32
CA ARG A 298 -8.98 -20.14 -19.93
C ARG A 298 -7.59 -20.38 -20.52
N ILE A 299 -6.77 -21.16 -19.82
CA ILE A 299 -5.37 -21.39 -20.19
C ILE A 299 -5.26 -22.47 -21.27
N SER A 300 -6.23 -23.38 -21.36
CA SER A 300 -6.38 -24.38 -22.43
C SER A 300 -6.81 -23.74 -23.74
#